data_AF-A0A150F659-F1
#
_entry.id   AF-A0A150F659-F1
#
_cell.length_a   1.000
_cell.length_b   1.000
_cell.length_c   1.000
_cell.angle_alpha   90.00
_cell.angle_beta   90.00
_cell.angle_gamma   90.00
#
_symmetry.space_group_name_H-M   'P 1'
#
loop_
_entity.id
_entity.type
_entity.pdbx_description
1 polymer ?
#
loop_
_entity_poly.entity_id
_entity_poly.type
_entity_poly.pdbx_seq_one_letter_code
_entity_poly.pdbx_strand_id
1 'polypeptide(L)' 'MTWYTRIKNLYDAGLWTKKQVHDTVGAGRITPEEYEKITGDLYDPNTPPIEDPSEEAGGQGA' A
#
# COMPACT_ATOMS: atom_id res chain seq x y z
N MET A 1 6.77 11.36 14.97
CA MET A 1 6.10 10.21 14.31
C MET A 1 6.43 10.30 12.83
N THR A 2 7.04 9.27 12.24
CA THR A 2 7.48 9.30 10.84
C THR A 2 6.33 8.95 9.90
N TRP A 3 6.45 9.36 8.63
CA TRP A 3 5.51 8.96 7.58
C TRP A 3 5.43 7.44 7.44
N TYR A 4 6.56 6.75 7.54
CA TYR A 4 6.62 5.28 7.53
C TYR A 4 5.64 4.63 8.53
N THR A 5 5.74 4.98 9.82
CA THR A 5 4.90 4.34 10.85
C THR A 5 3.42 4.62 10.60
N ARG A 6 3.08 5.82 10.14
CA ARG A 6 1.71 6.19 9.80
C ARG A 6 1.17 5.35 8.65
N ILE A 7 1.93 5.24 7.56
CA ILE A 7 1.51 4.50 6.37
C ILE A 7 1.48 3.00 6.64
N LYS A 8 2.46 2.46 7.37
CA LYS A 8 2.45 1.07 7.81
C LYS A 8 1.17 0.77 8.59
N ASN A 9 0.80 1.58 9.58
CA ASN A 9 -0.42 1.34 10.36
C ASN A 9 -1.69 1.44 9.50
N LEU A 10 -1.75 2.33 8.52
CA LEU A 10 -2.89 2.46 7.61
C LEU A 10 -3.01 1.24 6.68
N TYR A 11 -1.88 0.74 6.15
CA TYR A 11 -1.83 -0.45 5.31
C TYR A 11 -2.17 -1.72 6.10
N ASP A 12 -1.60 -1.87 7.30
CA ASP A 12 -1.84 -2.98 8.23
C ASP A 12 -3.32 -3.02 8.67
N ALA A 13 -3.95 -1.85 8.83
CA ALA A 13 -5.38 -1.72 9.11
C ALA A 13 -6.29 -1.94 7.88
N GLY A 14 -5.73 -2.23 6.70
CA GLY A 14 -6.47 -2.39 5.44
C GLY A 14 -7.13 -1.09 4.94
N LEU A 15 -6.79 0.06 5.51
CA LEU A 15 -7.32 1.37 5.10
C LEU A 15 -6.61 1.89 3.85
N TRP A 16 -5.39 1.40 3.61
CA TRP A 16 -4.55 1.81 2.51
C TRP A 16 -4.18 0.61 1.63
N THR A 17 -4.27 0.83 0.34
CA THR A 17 -3.89 -0.14 -0.68
C THR A 17 -2.41 0.06 -1.09
N LYS A 18 -1.78 -0.94 -1.71
CA LYS A 18 -0.39 -0.85 -2.19
C LYS A 18 -0.18 0.35 -3.11
N LYS A 19 -1.16 0.70 -3.95
CA LYS A 19 -1.12 1.89 -4.79
C LYS A 19 -1.03 3.18 -3.98
N GLN A 20 -1.74 3.28 -2.85
CA GLN A 20 -1.65 4.47 -1.99
C GLN A 20 -0.27 4.58 -1.32
N VAL A 21 0.30 3.45 -0.90
CA VAL A 21 1.69 3.41 -0.39
C VAL A 21 2.67 3.81 -1.51
N HIS A 22 2.48 3.33 -2.74
CA HIS A 22 3.29 3.68 -3.90
C HIS A 22 3.29 5.19 -4.17
N ASP A 23 2.11 5.81 -4.20
CA ASP A 23 1.96 7.26 -4.44
C ASP A 23 2.73 8.10 -3.41
N THR A 24 2.78 7.64 -2.15
CA THR A 24 3.56 8.34 -1.11
C THR A 24 5.07 8.26 -1.27
N VAL A 25 5.59 7.24 -1.95
CA VAL A 25 6.99 7.19 -2.37
C VAL A 25 7.25 8.26 -3.44
N GLY A 26 6.38 8.34 -4.46
CA GLY A 26 6.45 9.38 -5.49
C GLY A 26 6.34 10.80 -4.92
N ALA A 27 5.59 10.96 -3.84
CA ALA A 27 5.45 12.22 -3.12
C ALA A 27 6.57 12.50 -2.10
N GLY A 28 7.61 11.64 -2.04
CA GLY A 28 8.80 11.82 -1.19
C GLY A 28 8.54 11.69 0.32
N ARG A 29 7.45 11.03 0.73
CA ARG A 29 7.10 10.82 2.15
C ARG A 29 7.81 9.61 2.75
N ILE A 30 8.00 8.58 1.94
CA ILE A 30 8.70 7.34 2.27
C ILE A 30 9.65 6.98 1.12
N THR A 31 10.60 6.09 1.37
CA THR A 31 11.53 5.59 0.36
C THR A 31 11.01 4.30 -0.28
N PRO A 32 11.54 3.90 -1.44
CA PRO A 32 11.27 2.58 -2.05
C PRO A 32 11.47 1.41 -1.08
N GLU A 33 12.54 1.44 -0.29
CA GLU A 33 12.83 0.40 0.71
C GLU A 33 11.76 0.32 1.79
N GLU A 34 11.19 1.47 2.17
CA GLU A 34 10.11 1.53 3.16
C GLU A 34 8.79 1.05 2.57
N TYR A 35 8.53 1.31 1.28
CA TYR A 35 7.41 0.70 0.55
C TYR A 35 7.53 -0.84 0.56
N GLU A 36 8.70 -1.37 0.22
CA GLU A 36 8.97 -2.82 0.24
C GLU A 36 8.73 -3.43 1.63
N LYS A 37 9.12 -2.73 2.70
CA LYS A 37 8.84 -3.19 4.07
C LYS A 37 7.37 -3.13 4.47
N ILE A 38 6.58 -2.22 3.87
CA ILE A 38 5.15 -2.07 4.18
C ILE A 38 4.34 -3.10 3.38
N THR A 39 4.58 -3.18 2.08
CA THR A 39 3.76 -3.96 1.13
C THR A 39 4.28 -5.37 0.91
N GLY A 40 5.59 -5.60 1.09
CA GLY A 40 6.29 -6.82 0.70
C GLY A 40 6.65 -6.88 -0.79
N ASP A 41 6.29 -5.86 -1.58
CA ASP A 41 6.51 -5.81 -3.02
C ASP A 41 7.62 -4.82 -3.38
N LEU A 42 8.37 -5.14 -4.44
CA LEU A 42 9.35 -4.23 -5.04
C LEU A 42 8.65 -2.95 -5.51
N TYR A 43 9.20 -1.80 -5.13
CA TYR A 43 8.73 -0.52 -5.63
C TYR A 43 9.18 -0.31 -7.08
N ASP A 44 8.23 -0.19 -8.01
CA ASP A 44 8.52 0.18 -9.40
C ASP A 44 7.88 1.54 -9.73
N PRO A 45 8.68 2.60 -10.01
CA PRO A 45 8.13 3.93 -10.25
C PRO A 45 7.33 4.05 -11.56
N ASN A 46 7.52 3.14 -12.52
CA ASN A 46 6.84 3.17 -13.82
C ASN A 46 5.61 2.25 -13.87
N THR A 47 5.53 1.32 -12.91
CA THR A 47 4.52 0.26 -12.85
C THR A 47 3.81 0.33 -11.51
N PRO A 48 2.62 0.94 -11.43
CA PRO A 48 1.84 0.89 -10.20
C PRO A 48 1.52 -0.58 -9.87
N PRO A 49 1.51 -0.96 -8.58
CA PRO A 49 1.17 -2.32 -8.18
C PRO A 49 -0.24 -2.64 -8.70
N ILE A 50 -0.35 -3.79 -9.36
CA ILE A 50 -1.62 -4.29 -9.88
C ILE A 50 -2.35 -4.89 -8.68
N GLU A 51 -3.23 -4.10 -8.09
CA GLU A 51 -4.08 -4.59 -7.00
C GLU A 51 -5.26 -5.29 -7.66
N ASP A 52 -5.24 -6.62 -7.64
CA ASP A 52 -6.38 -7.39 -8.09
C ASP A 52 -7.56 -7.05 -7.17
N PRO A 53 -8.67 -6.48 -7.67
CA PRO A 53 -9.83 -6.15 -6.84
C PRO A 53 -10.60 -7.40 -6.38
N SER A 54 -9.98 -8.58 -6.43
CA SER A 54 -10.64 -9.87 -6.39
C SER A 54 -10.09 -10.75 -5.27
N GLU A 55 -10.34 -10.40 -4.02
CA GLU A 55 -10.64 -11.42 -3.00
C GLU A 55 -11.44 -10.76 -1.87
N GLU A 56 -12.75 -11.03 -1.88
CA GLU A 56 -13.70 -10.91 -0.76
C GLU A 56 -14.24 -9.50 -0.37
N ALA A 57 -15.17 -9.00 -1.18
CA ALA A 57 -16.48 -8.63 -0.63
C ALA A 57 -17.42 -9.84 -0.76
N GLY A 58 -17.09 -10.92 -0.04
CA GLY A 58 -17.98 -12.05 0.18
C GLY A 58 -19.04 -11.64 1.21
N GLY A 59 -20.32 -11.74 0.82
CA GLY A 59 -21.43 -11.64 1.77
C GLY A 59 -22.63 -10.78 1.38
N GLN A 60 -23.10 -10.80 0.12
CA GLN A 60 -24.54 -10.62 -0.12
C GLN A 60 -25.23 -11.96 0.09
N GLY A 61 -26.04 -12.08 1.13
CA GLY A 61 -26.83 -13.27 1.40
C GLY A 61 -27.69 -13.16 2.66
N ALA A 62 -28.85 -12.49 2.53
CA ALA A 62 -30.10 -12.82 3.21
C ALA A 62 -31.25 -12.06 2.52
#